data_AF-A0A450TP52-F1
#
_entry.id   AF-A0A450TP52-F1
#
_cell.length_a   1.000
_cell.length_b   1.000
_cell.length_c   1.000
_cell.angle_alpha   90.00
_cell.angle_beta   90.00
_cell.angle_gamma   90.00
#
_symmetry.space_group_name_H-M   'P 1'
#
loop_
_entity.id
_entity.type
_entity.pdbx_description
1 polymer ?
#
loop_
_entity_poly.entity_id
_entity_poly.type
_entity_poly.pdbx_seq_one_letter_code
_entity_poly.pdbx_strand_id
1 'polypeptide(L)' 'MPYQNIDASLSPADVKAIKAAFDTVLQKMPRL' A
#
# COMPACT_ATOMS: atom_id res chain seq x y z
N MET A 1 -4.99 -7.45 26.22
CA MET A 1 -5.23 -6.05 25.80
C MET A 1 -6.02 -6.10 24.49
N PRO A 2 -7.17 -5.41 24.37
CA PRO A 2 -7.87 -5.38 23.09
C PRO A 2 -6.98 -4.64 22.10
N TYR A 3 -6.61 -5.30 21.00
CA TYR A 3 -5.88 -4.66 19.91
C TYR A 3 -6.78 -3.55 19.37
N GLN A 4 -6.37 -2.31 19.59
CA GLN A 4 -7.07 -1.16 19.06
C GLN A 4 -6.77 -1.11 17.56
N ASN A 5 -7.82 -1.26 16.75
CA ASN A 5 -7.69 -1.05 15.31
C ASN A 5 -7.20 0.37 15.08
N ILE A 6 -6.08 0.49 14.36
CA ILE A 6 -5.55 1.79 13.99
C ILE A 6 -6.40 2.30 12.83
N ASP A 7 -7.34 3.19 13.15
CA ASP A 7 -8.12 3.91 12.15
C ASP A 7 -7.28 5.05 11.57
N ALA A 8 -6.33 4.67 10.70
CA ALA A 8 -5.47 5.60 9.98
C ALA A 8 -6.03 5.84 8.58
N SER A 9 -6.54 7.05 8.36
CA SER A 9 -6.88 7.52 7.02
C SER A 9 -5.62 7.95 6.28
N LEU A 10 -5.40 7.38 5.10
CA LEU A 10 -4.31 7.79 4.22
C LEU A 10 -4.75 9.01 3.39
N SER A 11 -3.80 9.93 3.13
CA SER A 11 -4.08 11.00 2.19
C SER A 11 -4.19 10.43 0.76
N PRO A 12 -4.91 11.11 -0.15
CA PRO A 12 -4.98 10.68 -1.55
C PRO A 12 -3.61 10.58 -2.23
N ALA A 13 -2.64 11.42 -1.81
CA ALA A 13 -1.28 11.39 -2.32
C ALA A 13 -0.53 10.12 -1.88
N ASP A 14 -0.68 9.72 -0.62
CA ASP A 14 -0.06 8.51 -0.08
C ASP A 14 -0.62 7.26 -0.77
N VAL A 15 -1.95 7.20 -0.97
CA VAL A 15 -2.60 6.10 -1.70
C VAL A 15 -2.03 5.98 -3.12
N LYS A 16 -1.82 7.12 -3.80
CA LYS A 16 -1.23 7.14 -5.15
C LYS A 16 0.22 6.65 -5.14
N ALA A 17 1.03 7.09 -4.18
CA ALA A 17 2.43 6.68 -4.06
C ALA A 17 2.55 5.17 -3.78
N ILE A 18 1.70 4.63 -2.89
CA ILE A 18 1.67 3.20 -2.57
C ILE A 18 1.29 2.38 -3.82
N LYS A 19 0.22 2.76 -4.53
CA LYS A 19 -0.18 2.06 -5.76
C LYS A 19 0.95 1.98 -6.78
N ALA A 20 1.61 3.12 -7.05
CA ALA A 20 2.73 3.16 -7.98
C ALA A 20 3.91 2.26 -7.56
N ALA A 21 4.20 2.19 -6.26
CA ALA A 21 5.23 1.30 -5.72
C ALA A 21 4.86 -0.18 -5.96
N PHE A 22 3.62 -0.57 -5.66
CA PHE A 22 3.14 -1.94 -5.91
C PHE A 22 3.14 -2.30 -7.39
N ASP A 23 2.69 -1.40 -8.27
CA ASP A 23 2.73 -1.62 -9.72
C ASP A 23 4.16 -1.84 -10.21
N THR A 24 5.11 -1.06 -9.70
CA THR A 24 6.53 -1.19 -10.03
C THR A 24 7.10 -2.54 -9.58
N VAL A 25 6.74 -2.98 -8.37
CA VAL A 25 7.16 -4.29 -7.85
C VAL A 25 6.56 -5.41 -8.70
N LEU A 26 5.26 -5.36 -8.99
CA LEU A 26 4.57 -6.36 -9.80
C LEU A 26 5.13 -6.47 -11.22
N GLN A 27 5.50 -5.35 -11.83
CA GLN A 27 6.16 -5.34 -13.15
C GLN A 27 7.55 -5.97 -13.13
N LYS A 28 8.26 -5.86 -12.01
CA LYS A 28 9.63 -6.40 -11.84
C LYS A 28 9.63 -7.84 -11.32
N MET A 29 8.51 -8.34 -10.81
CA MET A 29 8.40 -9.74 -10.42
C MET A 29 8.32 -10.62 -11.67
N PRO A 30 9.11 -11.70 -11.75
CA PRO A 30 8.87 -12.73 -12.75
C PRO A 30 7.46 -13.26 -12.49
N ARG A 31 6.60 -13.19 -13.51
CA ARG A 31 5.19 -13.62 -13.42
C ARG A 31 5.13 -14.99 -12.74
N LEU A 32 4.46 -15.04 -11.58
CA LEU A 32 4.06 -16.30 -10.93
C LEU A 32 3.21 -17.14 -11.88
#